data_AF-A0A3D5USG2-F1
#
_entry.id   AF-A0A3D5USG2-F1
#
_cell.length_a   1.000
_cell.length_b   1.000
_cell.length_c   1.000
_cell.angle_alpha   90.00
_cell.angle_beta   90.00
_cell.angle_gamma   90.00
#
_symmetry.space_group_name_H-M   'P 1'
#
loop_
_entity.id
_entity.type
_entity.pdbx_description
1 polymer ?
#
loop_
_entity_poly.entity_id
_entity_poly.type
_entity_poly.pdbx_seq_one_letter_code
_entity_poly.pdbx_strand_id
1 'polypeptide(L)' 'MTTSATTPLTASGPNADQIDYWNGDAGERWARYQDKLDAMLQPFSGAVLELAAIKPGERLMDIGCGCGATTFEA' A
#
# COMPACT_ATOMS: atom_id res chain seq x y z
N MET A 1 14.87 -19.86 -3.80
CA MET A 1 13.99 -18.73 -3.46
C MET A 1 13.52 -18.96 -2.03
N THR A 2 14.25 -18.43 -1.05
CA THR A 2 13.97 -18.63 0.38
C THR A 2 12.96 -17.56 0.79
N THR A 3 11.70 -17.96 1.01
CA THR A 3 10.72 -17.10 1.66
C THR A 3 11.16 -16.91 3.11
N SER A 4 11.67 -15.73 3.45
CA SER A 4 11.83 -15.34 4.85
C SER A 4 10.43 -15.29 5.46
N ALA A 5 10.17 -16.07 6.50
CA ALA A 5 8.92 -15.96 7.24
C ALA A 5 8.91 -14.61 7.96
N THR A 6 7.96 -13.74 7.62
CA THR A 6 7.75 -12.46 8.31
C THR A 6 7.26 -12.74 9.71
N THR A 7 8.03 -12.39 10.74
CA THR A 7 7.56 -12.39 12.13
C THR A 7 6.33 -11.47 12.24
N PRO A 8 5.18 -11.94 12.75
CA PRO A 8 4.01 -11.09 12.92
C PRO A 8 4.33 -9.91 13.84
N LEU A 9 3.94 -8.71 13.42
CA LEU A 9 4.01 -7.52 14.26
C LEU A 9 3.02 -7.68 15.42
N THR A 10 3.50 -7.52 16.65
CA THR A 10 2.62 -7.50 17.83
C THR A 10 1.83 -6.20 17.87
N ALA A 11 0.50 -6.27 17.92
CA ALA A 11 -0.36 -5.11 18.09
C ALA A 11 -0.17 -4.49 19.48
N SER A 12 0.73 -3.51 19.55
CA SER A 12 1.11 -2.83 20.78
C SER A 12 1.61 -1.41 20.47
N GLY A 13 1.57 -0.54 21.48
CA GLY A 13 1.97 0.85 21.32
C GLY A 13 0.96 1.67 20.48
N PRO A 14 1.36 2.87 20.00
CA PRO A 14 0.43 3.84 19.42
C PRO A 14 -0.19 3.40 18.09
N ASN A 15 0.32 2.34 17.45
CA ASN A 15 -0.18 1.83 16.18
C ASN A 15 -0.91 0.48 16.32
N ALA A 16 -1.22 0.03 17.55
CA ALA A 16 -1.82 -1.26 17.81
C ALA A 16 -3.09 -1.49 16.96
N ASP A 17 -4.00 -0.53 16.94
CA ASP A 17 -5.28 -0.65 16.21
C ASP A 17 -5.07 -0.82 14.70
N GLN A 18 -4.06 -0.16 14.11
CA GLN A 18 -3.75 -0.31 12.69
C GLN A 18 -3.07 -1.64 12.39
N ILE A 19 -2.23 -2.13 13.30
CA ILE A 19 -1.62 -3.47 13.20
C ILE A 19 -2.73 -4.53 13.19
N ASP A 20 -3.68 -4.45 14.11
CA ASP A 20 -4.80 -5.40 14.16
C ASP A 20 -5.71 -5.29 12.92
N TYR A 21 -6.05 -4.06 12.52
CA TYR A 21 -6.93 -3.83 11.37
C TYR A 21 -6.33 -4.36 10.06
N TRP A 22 -5.10 -3.95 9.73
CA TRP A 22 -4.47 -4.31 8.45
C TRP A 22 -3.95 -5.75 8.39
N ASN A 23 -3.60 -6.36 9.52
CA ASN A 23 -3.25 -7.80 9.56
C ASN A 23 -4.48 -8.71 9.73
N GLY A 24 -5.68 -8.14 9.90
CA GLY A 24 -6.94 -8.86 9.95
C GLY A 24 -7.74 -8.79 8.65
N ASP A 25 -9.06 -8.91 8.77
CA ASP A 25 -10.01 -8.97 7.66
C ASP A 25 -9.86 -7.84 6.63
N ALA A 26 -9.45 -6.64 7.06
CA ALA A 26 -9.30 -5.52 6.15
C ALA A 26 -8.17 -5.74 5.15
N GLY A 27 -7.01 -6.23 5.60
CA GLY A 27 -5.90 -6.58 4.72
C GLY A 27 -6.24 -7.75 3.80
N GLU A 28 -6.87 -8.80 4.32
CA GLU A 28 -7.33 -9.92 3.49
C GLU A 28 -8.32 -9.48 2.41
N ARG A 29 -9.28 -8.62 2.78
CA ARG A 29 -10.26 -8.05 1.85
C ARG A 29 -9.58 -7.17 0.81
N TRP A 30 -8.59 -6.37 1.20
CA TRP A 30 -7.83 -5.54 0.27
C TRP A 30 -7.14 -6.40 -0.78
N ALA A 31 -6.37 -7.40 -0.34
CA ALA A 31 -5.67 -8.32 -1.24
C ALA A 31 -6.64 -9.09 -2.14
N ARG A 32 -7.78 -9.55 -1.60
CA ARG A 32 -8.79 -10.29 -2.37
C ARG A 32 -9.46 -9.45 -3.45
N TYR A 33 -9.71 -8.16 -3.20
CA TYR A 33 -10.43 -7.27 -4.11
C TYR A 33 -9.53 -6.22 -4.75
N GLN A 34 -8.21 -6.49 -4.83
CA GLN A 34 -7.19 -5.56 -5.33
C GLN A 34 -7.63 -4.86 -6.61
N ASP A 35 -7.89 -5.61 -7.70
CA ASP A 35 -8.22 -5.02 -9.01
C ASP A 35 -9.38 -4.02 -8.95
N LYS A 36 -10.39 -4.33 -8.13
CA LYS A 36 -11.56 -3.47 -7.96
C LYS A 36 -11.23 -2.22 -7.15
N LEU A 37 -10.46 -2.36 -6.08
CA LEU A 37 -10.05 -1.25 -5.22
C LEU A 37 -9.09 -0.33 -5.96
N ASP A 38 -8.11 -0.89 -6.68
CA ASP A 38 -7.17 -0.14 -7.51
C ASP A 38 -7.93 0.64 -8.59
N ALA A 39 -8.84 0.01 -9.33
CA ALA A 39 -9.66 0.70 -10.35
C ALA A 39 -10.54 1.82 -9.75
N MET A 40 -11.08 1.61 -8.55
CA MET A 40 -11.89 2.62 -7.86
C MET A 40 -11.04 3.81 -7.39
N LEU A 41 -9.80 3.56 -6.97
CA LEU A 41 -8.89 4.57 -6.43
C LEU A 41 -8.05 5.27 -7.51
N GLN A 42 -7.91 4.67 -8.70
CA GLN A 42 -7.08 5.17 -9.81
C GLN A 42 -7.31 6.65 -10.16
N PRO A 43 -8.56 7.18 -10.22
CA PRO A 43 -8.75 8.59 -10.55
C PRO A 43 -8.11 9.55 -9.53
N PHE A 44 -8.02 9.13 -8.27
CA PHE A 44 -7.38 9.91 -7.22
C PHE A 44 -5.86 9.78 -7.27
N SER A 45 -5.33 8.56 -7.42
CA SER A 45 -3.89 8.34 -7.53
C SER A 45 -3.32 9.04 -8.77
N GLY A 46 -4.01 8.95 -9.92
CA GLY A 46 -3.59 9.63 -11.14
C GLY A 46 -3.47 11.14 -10.98
N ALA A 47 -4.46 11.79 -10.34
CA ALA A 47 -4.40 13.23 -10.09
C ALA A 47 -3.26 13.62 -9.14
N VAL A 48 -2.96 12.78 -8.14
CA VAL A 48 -1.84 13.00 -7.22
C VAL A 48 -0.50 12.87 -7.95
N LEU A 49 -0.33 11.84 -8.79
CA LEU A 49 0.90 11.62 -9.55
C LEU A 49 1.13 12.73 -10.58
N GLU A 50 0.08 13.19 -11.26
CA GLU A 50 0.16 14.34 -12.18
C GLU A 50 0.61 15.61 -11.46
N LEU A 51 0.03 15.90 -10.29
CA LEU A 51 0.42 17.06 -9.48
C LEU A 51 1.84 16.95 -8.93
N ALA A 52 2.26 15.73 -8.54
CA ALA A 52 3.60 15.48 -8.04
C ALA A 52 4.67 15.74 -9.10
N ALA A 53 4.33 15.59 -10.39
CA ALA A 53 5.19 15.90 -11.54
C ALA A 53 6.60 15.31 -11.41
N ILE A 54 6.64 14.03 -11.02
CA ILE A 54 7.84 13.27 -10.66
C ILE A 54 8.82 13.24 -11.83
N LYS A 55 10.11 13.40 -11.54
CA LYS A 55 11.17 13.49 -12.56
C LYS A 55 12.19 12.35 -12.45
N PRO A 56 12.79 11.93 -13.58
CA PRO A 56 13.89 11.00 -13.56
C PRO A 56 15.03 11.45 -12.63
N GLY A 57 15.47 10.56 -11.74
CA GLY A 57 16.53 10.82 -10.77
C GLY A 57 16.05 11.31 -9.41
N GLU A 58 14.76 11.59 -9.23
CA GLU A 58 14.16 11.82 -7.91
C GLU A 58 14.05 10.51 -7.11
N ARG A 59 14.00 10.63 -5.77
CA ARG A 59 13.83 9.49 -4.87
C ARG A 59 12.48 9.61 -4.19
N LEU A 60 11.67 8.56 -4.28
CA LEU A 60 10.31 8.52 -3.78
C LEU A 60 10.14 7.41 -2.74
N MET A 61 9.21 7.62 -1.82
CA MET A 61 8.79 6.66 -0.81
C MET A 61 7.27 6.58 -0.83
N ASP A 62 6.74 5.42 -1.16
CA ASP A 62 5.30 5.14 -1.15
C ASP A 62 4.94 4.42 0.17
N ILE A 63 4.34 5.16 1.10
CA ILE A 63 4.00 4.66 2.43
C ILE A 63 2.60 4.05 2.37
N GLY A 64 2.50 2.78 2.71
CA GLY A 64 1.24 2.04 2.58
C GLY A 64 0.93 1.67 1.14
N CYS A 65 1.98 1.32 0.37
CA CYS A 65 1.89 1.00 -1.05
C CYS A 65 0.89 -0.12 -1.41
N GLY A 66 0.45 -0.92 -0.44
CA GLY A 66 -0.48 -2.02 -0.64
C GLY A 66 0.05 -3.01 -1.68
N CYS A 67 -0.66 -3.16 -2.80
CA CYS A 67 -0.23 -4.00 -3.93
C CYS A 67 0.64 -3.26 -4.96
N GLY A 68 0.97 -1.99 -4.72
CA GLY A 68 1.98 -1.24 -5.46
C GLY A 68 1.48 -0.43 -6.65
N ALA A 69 0.17 -0.27 -6.85
CA ALA A 69 -0.40 0.44 -8.01
C ALA A 69 0.27 1.81 -8.25
N THR A 70 0.32 2.66 -7.22
CA THR A 70 0.99 3.98 -7.27
C THR A 70 2.49 3.89 -7.49
N THR A 71 3.16 2.91 -6.89
CA THR A 71 4.60 2.69 -7.07
C THR A 71 4.95 2.30 -8.50
N PHE A 72 4.10 1.51 -9.18
CA PHE A 72 4.34 1.11 -10.56
C PHE A 72 3.91 2.17 -11.59
N GLU A 73 2.99 3.07 -11.22
CA GLU A 73 2.54 4.18 -12.05
C GLU A 73 3.46 5.42 -11.99
N ALA A 74 4.14 5.64 -10.85
CA ALA A 74 5.05 6.75 -10.59
C ALA A 74 6.37 6.67 -11.38
#